data_AF-A0A3B3BP70-F1
#
_entry.id   AF-A0A3B3BP70-F1
#
_cell.length_a   1.000
_cell.length_b   1.000
_cell.length_c   1.000
_cell.angle_alpha   90.00
_cell.angle_beta   90.00
_cell.angle_gamma   90.00
#
_symmetry.space_group_name_H-M   'P 1'
#
loop_
_entity.id
_entity.type
_entity.pdbx_description
1 polymer ?
#
loop_
_entity_poly.entity_id
_entity_poly.type
_entity_poly.pdbx_seq_one_letter_code
_entity_poly.pdbx_strand_id
1 'polypeptide(L)'
;MLVGGASRCSGELHLKHHQEWRPVQLHHRWSPESFQVVCHRLNCGSFVSESYKRDRGKKPVWWIETDCMKNMSLWRECVEVDDSSSSAQINITCSESIRLVNGDNRCSGRLEVKSNNSWSIVCEDDFDQQDAEVVCRELGCGAPSVLQGAVYGETEAPEWSREFLCEGHESALLHCKSSSSSQKFCSSGKAVELTCSVSLRLVGTTSRCAGVLEMFYSKEWRPVYDYKSEENWNHESATAVCSRLDCGSSVFQEVTDNSTRRDVWRIESSCWKSLSDHCVFGYDYNYYSEDRLEVSCSDSLESPNISVSSSSGVSKARNQGLQVFFGTSFSIICSSHHLYQGGIFQLIFNNSTTTLNNTLPAVNNSALFSFLEASHAHQGDYICVHHVHINSQNLTLQSQQLSLTVLDQEQADAGTQEKPSC
;
A
#
# COMPACT_ATOMS: atom_id res chain seq x y z
N MET A 1 26.48 13.79 -19.98
CA MET A 1 27.07 12.52 -19.52
C MET A 1 26.98 12.46 -18.01
N LEU A 2 27.07 11.27 -17.41
CA LEU A 2 27.15 11.11 -15.96
C LEU A 2 28.59 10.83 -15.55
N VAL A 3 29.07 11.49 -14.50
CA VAL A 3 30.48 11.43 -14.07
C VAL A 3 30.58 11.07 -12.60
N GLY A 4 31.56 10.25 -12.22
CA GLY A 4 31.89 9.98 -10.82
C GLY A 4 30.90 9.07 -10.06
N GLY A 5 29.99 8.40 -10.76
CA GLY A 5 29.15 7.34 -10.20
C GLY A 5 29.76 5.95 -10.32
N ALA A 6 29.02 4.94 -9.89
CA ALA A 6 29.44 3.54 -9.92
C ALA A 6 29.50 2.97 -11.35
N SER A 7 28.83 3.62 -12.30
CA SER A 7 28.73 3.19 -13.69
C SER A 7 28.57 4.38 -14.64
N ARG A 8 28.58 4.14 -15.95
CA ARG A 8 28.31 5.19 -16.96
C ARG A 8 26.89 5.75 -16.91
N CYS A 9 25.99 5.06 -16.22
CA CYS A 9 24.58 5.39 -16.06
C CYS A 9 24.23 5.87 -14.64
N SER A 10 25.26 6.20 -13.85
CA SER A 10 25.11 6.83 -12.55
C SER A 10 26.17 7.93 -12.36
N GLY A 11 25.82 8.99 -11.63
CA GLY A 11 26.76 10.05 -11.26
C GLY A 11 26.26 11.47 -11.54
N GLU A 12 27.16 12.42 -11.42
CA GLU A 12 26.89 13.85 -11.60
C GLU A 12 26.57 14.17 -13.06
N LEU A 13 25.48 14.92 -13.30
CA LEU A 13 25.08 15.31 -14.65
C LEU A 13 25.96 16.44 -15.19
N HIS A 14 26.66 16.17 -16.29
CA HIS A 14 27.43 17.14 -17.04
C HIS A 14 26.84 17.37 -18.44
N LEU A 15 26.79 18.62 -18.87
CA LEU A 15 26.38 19.03 -20.21
C LEU A 15 27.56 19.68 -20.94
N LYS A 16 27.67 19.39 -22.24
CA LYS A 16 28.67 20.02 -23.12
C LYS A 16 28.03 21.20 -23.84
N HIS A 17 28.47 22.41 -23.52
CA HIS A 17 28.05 23.66 -24.16
C HIS A 17 29.29 24.46 -24.55
N HIS A 18 29.32 25.05 -25.76
CA HIS A 18 30.51 25.72 -26.33
C HIS A 18 31.85 24.96 -26.16
N GLN A 19 31.84 23.64 -26.40
CA GLN A 19 32.98 22.73 -26.24
C GLN A 19 33.47 22.49 -24.80
N GLU A 20 32.83 23.08 -23.80
CA GLU A 20 33.17 22.92 -22.40
C GLU A 20 32.15 22.02 -21.68
N TRP A 21 32.64 21.10 -20.85
CA TRP A 21 31.81 20.29 -19.96
C TRP A 21 31.72 20.96 -18.61
N ARG A 22 30.50 21.22 -18.13
CA ARG A 22 30.25 21.67 -16.76
C ARG A 22 29.10 20.87 -16.14
N PRO A 23 29.06 20.77 -14.81
CA PRO A 23 27.88 20.29 -14.10
C PRO A 23 26.65 21.12 -14.46
N VAL A 24 25.49 20.47 -14.47
CA VAL A 24 24.20 21.13 -14.71
C VAL A 24 23.57 21.49 -13.37
N GLN A 25 23.04 22.71 -13.29
CA GLN A 25 22.23 23.22 -12.17
C GLN A 25 20.97 23.91 -12.72
N LEU A 26 20.00 24.15 -11.86
CA LEU A 26 18.66 24.61 -12.25
C LEU A 26 18.09 25.63 -11.29
N HIS A 27 17.25 26.53 -11.83
CA HIS A 27 16.40 27.42 -11.04
C HIS A 27 15.41 26.65 -10.16
N HIS A 28 14.93 25.49 -10.63
CA HIS A 28 13.93 24.64 -9.97
C HIS A 28 14.36 23.16 -9.95
N ARG A 29 13.83 22.36 -9.02
CA ARG A 29 14.17 20.92 -8.97
C ARG A 29 13.58 20.24 -10.20
N TRP A 30 14.33 19.33 -10.83
CA TRP A 30 13.83 18.54 -11.96
C TRP A 30 12.69 17.64 -11.55
N SER A 31 11.72 17.52 -12.45
CA SER A 31 10.75 16.45 -12.39
C SER A 31 11.41 15.10 -12.73
N PRO A 32 10.95 13.99 -12.18
CA PRO A 32 11.42 12.65 -12.54
C PRO A 32 11.38 12.35 -14.04
N GLU A 33 10.41 12.92 -14.78
CA GLU A 33 10.29 12.82 -16.24
C GLU A 33 11.47 13.48 -16.94
N SER A 34 11.96 14.61 -16.43
CA SER A 34 13.15 15.28 -16.98
C SER A 34 14.39 14.39 -16.87
N PHE A 35 14.52 13.66 -15.74
CA PHE A 35 15.60 12.69 -15.56
C PHE A 35 15.41 11.44 -16.42
N GLN A 36 14.17 10.99 -16.64
CA GLN A 36 13.86 9.93 -17.60
C GLN A 36 14.40 10.25 -19.00
N VAL A 37 14.23 11.50 -19.46
CA VAL A 37 14.76 11.95 -20.76
C VAL A 37 16.30 11.83 -20.80
N VAL A 38 17.00 12.16 -19.72
CA VAL A 38 18.48 11.97 -19.64
C VAL A 38 18.83 10.50 -19.75
N CYS A 39 18.20 9.64 -18.96
CA CYS A 39 18.50 8.22 -18.93
C CYS A 39 18.26 7.58 -20.31
N HIS A 40 17.14 7.92 -20.97
CA HIS A 40 16.88 7.49 -22.34
C HIS A 40 17.91 8.03 -23.34
N ARG A 41 18.28 9.32 -23.26
CA ARG A 41 19.26 9.93 -24.18
C ARG A 41 20.66 9.32 -24.05
N LEU A 42 21.03 8.90 -22.85
CA LEU A 42 22.31 8.22 -22.58
C LEU A 42 22.28 6.72 -22.89
N ASN A 43 21.13 6.19 -23.36
CA ASN A 43 20.90 4.76 -23.56
C ASN A 43 21.13 3.95 -22.27
N CYS A 44 20.72 4.54 -21.14
CA CYS A 44 20.92 4.07 -19.78
C CYS A 44 19.64 3.52 -19.14
N GLY A 45 18.60 3.26 -19.93
CA GLY A 45 17.32 2.73 -19.49
C GLY A 45 16.46 3.75 -18.75
N SER A 46 15.65 3.30 -17.80
CA SER A 46 14.75 4.17 -17.03
C SER A 46 15.45 4.89 -15.87
N PHE A 47 14.93 6.05 -15.50
CA PHE A 47 15.34 6.78 -14.31
C PHE A 47 14.94 6.06 -13.03
N VAL A 48 15.84 6.03 -12.05
CA VAL A 48 15.65 5.31 -10.78
C VAL A 48 15.65 6.26 -9.59
N SER A 49 16.60 7.18 -9.51
CA SER A 49 16.67 8.13 -8.39
C SER A 49 17.65 9.27 -8.65
N GLU A 50 17.40 10.41 -8.02
CA GLU A 50 18.29 11.55 -7.94
C GLU A 50 18.81 11.78 -6.51
N SER A 51 19.97 12.42 -6.38
CA SER A 51 20.46 12.89 -5.08
C SER A 51 21.29 14.16 -5.22
N TYR A 52 21.21 15.02 -4.21
CA TYR A 52 21.95 16.28 -4.17
C TYR A 52 23.14 16.14 -3.22
N LYS A 53 24.35 16.37 -3.72
CA LYS A 53 25.56 16.46 -2.90
C LYS A 53 26.00 17.91 -2.81
N ARG A 54 26.39 18.37 -1.62
CA ARG A 54 26.93 19.71 -1.40
C ARG A 54 28.45 19.66 -1.26
N ASP A 55 29.15 20.33 -2.15
CA ASP A 55 30.59 20.53 -2.09
C ASP A 55 30.98 21.66 -1.14
N ARG A 56 32.23 21.60 -0.65
CA ARG A 56 32.83 22.65 0.20
C ARG A 56 33.16 23.94 -0.57
N GLY A 57 33.08 23.93 -1.90
CA GLY A 57 33.36 25.09 -2.76
C GLY A 57 32.39 25.15 -3.94
N LYS A 58 32.21 26.36 -4.48
CA LYS A 58 31.39 26.56 -5.68
C LYS A 58 32.21 26.22 -6.93
N LYS A 59 31.58 25.53 -7.88
CA LYS A 59 32.11 25.21 -9.20
C LYS A 59 31.28 25.92 -10.28
N PRO A 60 31.86 26.30 -11.42
CA PRO A 60 31.10 26.83 -12.54
C PRO A 60 30.12 25.78 -13.05
N VAL A 61 28.88 26.17 -13.31
CA VAL A 61 27.80 25.27 -13.74
C VAL A 61 27.08 25.83 -14.97
N TRP A 62 26.36 24.96 -15.68
CA TRP A 62 25.36 25.38 -16.67
C TRP A 62 24.00 25.47 -16.00
N TRP A 63 23.38 26.65 -16.01
CA TRP A 63 21.96 26.77 -15.62
C TRP A 63 21.10 26.41 -16.80
N ILE A 64 20.08 25.61 -16.54
CA ILE A 64 19.13 25.19 -17.54
C ILE A 64 17.74 25.60 -17.10
N GLU A 65 16.93 26.12 -18.01
CA GLU A 65 15.51 26.37 -17.74
C GLU A 65 14.71 25.07 -17.82
N THR A 66 13.90 24.80 -16.79
CA THR A 66 13.16 23.53 -16.62
C THR A 66 12.16 23.26 -17.73
N ASP A 67 11.45 24.29 -18.22
CA ASP A 67 10.43 24.13 -19.25
C ASP A 67 10.99 23.82 -20.64
N CYS A 68 12.26 24.14 -20.87
CA CYS A 68 12.92 23.91 -22.15
C CYS A 68 13.31 22.44 -22.36
N MET A 69 13.42 21.65 -21.28
CA MET A 69 13.89 20.25 -21.32
C MET A 69 12.82 19.23 -21.76
N LYS A 70 11.54 19.62 -21.69
CA LYS A 70 10.40 18.76 -22.08
C LYS A 70 10.43 18.41 -23.57
N ASN A 71 11.12 19.20 -24.40
CA ASN A 71 11.24 18.95 -25.83
C ASN A 71 12.67 18.51 -26.20
N MET A 72 12.77 17.31 -26.75
CA MET A 72 14.00 16.52 -26.94
C MET A 72 15.06 17.17 -27.86
N SER A 73 14.74 18.26 -28.55
CA SER A 73 15.52 18.77 -29.68
C SER A 73 16.59 19.81 -29.33
N LEU A 74 16.50 20.55 -28.21
CA LEU A 74 17.27 21.80 -28.06
C LEU A 74 17.91 22.03 -26.67
N TRP A 75 18.40 20.96 -26.01
CA TRP A 75 19.05 21.04 -24.67
C TRP A 75 20.18 22.07 -24.58
N ARG A 76 20.84 22.37 -25.71
CA ARG A 76 21.91 23.37 -25.78
C ARG A 76 21.38 24.81 -25.79
N GLU A 77 20.18 25.01 -26.30
CA GLU A 77 19.52 26.32 -26.37
C GLU A 77 18.84 26.68 -25.05
N CYS A 78 18.67 25.69 -24.17
CA CYS A 78 18.15 25.85 -22.82
C CYS A 78 19.19 26.35 -21.80
N VAL A 79 20.46 26.48 -22.21
CA VAL A 79 21.54 26.90 -21.30
C VAL A 79 21.51 28.41 -21.17
N GLU A 80 21.27 28.91 -19.96
CA GLU A 80 21.47 30.32 -19.66
C GLU A 80 22.98 30.62 -19.65
N VAL A 81 23.38 31.60 -20.44
CA VAL A 81 24.77 32.07 -20.51
C VAL A 81 24.99 33.06 -19.35
N ASP A 82 25.04 32.56 -18.13
CA ASP A 82 25.44 33.34 -16.95
C ASP A 82 26.62 32.69 -16.22
N ASP A 83 27.53 33.53 -15.73
CA ASP A 83 28.83 33.16 -15.16
C ASP A 83 28.67 32.76 -13.69
N SER A 84 28.08 31.58 -13.54
CA SER A 84 27.35 31.21 -12.34
C SER A 84 27.96 29.95 -11.72
N SER A 85 27.95 29.91 -10.39
CA SER A 85 28.64 28.87 -9.65
C SER A 85 27.76 28.28 -8.55
N SER A 86 27.77 26.96 -8.45
CA SER A 86 26.98 26.19 -7.49
C SER A 86 27.88 25.28 -6.66
N SER A 87 27.53 25.09 -5.39
CA SER A 87 28.10 24.05 -4.55
C SER A 87 27.22 22.79 -4.50
N ALA A 88 26.04 22.81 -5.13
CA ALA A 88 25.17 21.65 -5.22
C ALA A 88 25.45 20.87 -6.51
N GLN A 89 25.54 19.56 -6.40
CA GLN A 89 25.73 18.61 -7.50
C GLN A 89 24.52 17.69 -7.59
N ILE A 90 23.99 17.53 -8.80
CA ILE A 90 22.87 16.63 -9.07
C ILE A 90 23.42 15.31 -9.56
N ASN A 91 23.27 14.26 -8.75
CA ASN A 91 23.60 12.90 -9.11
C ASN A 91 22.35 12.16 -9.58
N ILE A 92 22.43 11.56 -10.75
CA ILE A 92 21.34 10.78 -11.36
C ILE A 92 21.77 9.31 -11.34
N THR A 93 20.82 8.42 -11.07
CA THR A 93 20.98 6.97 -11.26
C THR A 93 19.88 6.48 -12.20
N CYS A 94 20.28 5.76 -13.25
CA CYS A 94 19.38 5.08 -14.18
C CYS A 94 19.52 3.56 -14.01
N SER A 95 18.48 2.80 -14.40
CA SER A 95 18.53 1.35 -14.52
C SER A 95 19.14 0.94 -15.85
N GLU A 96 20.31 0.33 -15.81
CA GLU A 96 20.97 -0.17 -17.02
C GLU A 96 20.30 -1.42 -17.61
N SER A 97 19.42 -2.05 -16.83
CA SER A 97 18.77 -3.32 -17.12
C SER A 97 17.43 -3.14 -17.83
N ILE A 98 16.64 -2.14 -17.44
CA ILE A 98 15.24 -2.03 -17.86
C ILE A 98 14.89 -0.61 -18.32
N ARG A 99 13.90 -0.52 -19.20
CA ARG A 99 13.24 0.75 -19.53
C ARG A 99 11.74 0.55 -19.74
N LEU A 100 10.97 1.58 -19.39
CA LEU A 100 9.56 1.72 -19.76
C LEU A 100 9.46 2.72 -20.90
N VAL A 101 8.80 2.33 -21.97
CA VAL A 101 8.61 3.17 -23.17
C VAL A 101 7.13 3.30 -23.52
N ASN A 102 6.77 4.38 -24.19
CA ASN A 102 5.41 4.66 -24.66
C ASN A 102 4.33 4.68 -23.57
N GLY A 103 4.69 4.92 -22.30
CA GLY A 103 3.75 5.17 -21.22
C GLY A 103 3.58 6.64 -20.91
N ASP A 104 2.56 6.95 -20.11
CA ASP A 104 2.19 8.31 -19.72
C ASP A 104 3.20 8.97 -18.76
N ASN A 105 3.97 8.17 -18.01
CA ASN A 105 4.96 8.66 -17.07
C ASN A 105 6.12 7.66 -16.90
N ARG A 106 7.13 8.00 -16.08
CA ARG A 106 8.32 7.15 -15.88
C ARG A 106 8.03 5.77 -15.26
N CYS A 107 6.86 5.61 -14.64
CA CYS A 107 6.43 4.43 -13.92
C CYS A 107 5.37 3.63 -14.70
N SER A 108 5.07 4.01 -15.95
CA SER A 108 4.18 3.25 -16.84
C SER A 108 4.76 3.07 -18.23
N GLY A 109 4.31 2.02 -18.90
CA GLY A 109 4.60 1.75 -20.30
C GLY A 109 5.05 0.33 -20.56
N ARG A 110 5.46 0.09 -21.81
CA ARG A 110 5.95 -1.21 -22.27
C ARG A 110 7.34 -1.49 -21.69
N LEU A 111 7.52 -2.67 -21.12
CA LEU A 111 8.79 -3.12 -20.57
C LEU A 111 9.74 -3.54 -21.68
N GLU A 112 10.95 -2.99 -21.63
CA GLU A 112 12.07 -3.49 -22.43
C GLU A 112 13.29 -3.73 -21.55
N VAL A 113 13.97 -4.86 -21.77
CA VAL A 113 15.12 -5.32 -20.99
C VAL A 113 16.38 -5.31 -21.85
N LYS A 114 17.50 -4.84 -21.30
CA LYS A 114 18.76 -4.76 -22.01
C LYS A 114 19.48 -6.11 -22.03
N SER A 115 19.81 -6.57 -23.22
CA SER A 115 20.57 -7.81 -23.47
C SER A 115 21.59 -7.59 -24.59
N ASN A 116 22.85 -7.96 -24.37
CA ASN A 116 23.92 -7.84 -25.38
C ASN A 116 24.00 -6.45 -26.03
N ASN A 117 23.79 -5.39 -25.23
CA ASN A 117 23.78 -3.98 -25.67
C ASN A 117 22.62 -3.57 -26.60
N SER A 118 21.62 -4.43 -26.77
CA SER A 118 20.35 -4.15 -27.44
C SER A 118 19.19 -4.21 -26.42
N TRP A 119 18.10 -3.49 -26.69
CA TRP A 119 16.88 -3.60 -25.89
C TRP A 119 16.02 -4.74 -26.41
N SER A 120 15.30 -5.42 -25.52
CA SER A 120 14.43 -6.55 -25.83
C SER A 120 13.05 -6.45 -25.22
N ILE A 121 12.02 -6.77 -26.00
CA ILE A 121 10.65 -6.85 -25.48
C ILE A 121 10.52 -8.05 -24.54
N VAL A 122 9.61 -7.93 -23.58
CA VAL A 122 9.22 -9.04 -22.71
C VAL A 122 7.79 -9.45 -23.07
N CYS A 123 7.56 -10.75 -23.23
CA CYS A 123 6.26 -11.27 -23.63
C CYS A 123 5.29 -11.33 -22.46
N GLU A 124 4.02 -11.02 -22.71
CA GLU A 124 2.95 -11.10 -21.68
C GLU A 124 2.86 -12.51 -21.07
N ASP A 125 3.03 -13.54 -21.90
CA ASP A 125 2.93 -14.95 -21.49
C ASP A 125 4.08 -15.40 -20.57
N ASP A 126 5.20 -14.67 -20.58
CA ASP A 126 6.46 -15.01 -19.90
C ASP A 126 6.77 -14.05 -18.73
N PHE A 127 5.77 -13.32 -18.23
CA PHE A 127 5.95 -12.29 -17.21
C PHE A 127 4.80 -12.26 -16.22
N ASP A 128 5.11 -12.43 -14.94
CA ASP A 128 4.11 -12.56 -13.88
C ASP A 128 4.13 -11.39 -12.89
N GLN A 129 3.33 -11.54 -11.83
CA GLN A 129 3.19 -10.55 -10.76
C GLN A 129 4.51 -10.36 -9.99
N GLN A 130 5.28 -11.42 -9.76
CA GLN A 130 6.55 -11.37 -9.04
C GLN A 130 7.60 -10.62 -9.84
N ASP A 131 7.64 -10.83 -11.16
CA ASP A 131 8.50 -10.04 -12.05
C ASP A 131 8.13 -8.55 -12.03
N ALA A 132 6.83 -8.25 -12.05
CA ALA A 132 6.31 -6.88 -11.97
C ALA A 132 6.72 -6.17 -10.66
N GLU A 133 6.68 -6.89 -9.53
CA GLU A 133 7.14 -6.38 -8.23
C GLU A 133 8.63 -6.01 -8.25
N VAL A 134 9.47 -6.83 -8.88
CA VAL A 134 10.91 -6.54 -9.03
C VAL A 134 11.13 -5.32 -9.90
N VAL A 135 10.44 -5.20 -11.05
CA VAL A 135 10.57 -4.05 -11.96
C VAL A 135 10.15 -2.75 -11.27
N CYS A 136 8.96 -2.73 -10.63
CA CYS A 136 8.47 -1.52 -9.98
C CYS A 136 9.35 -1.10 -8.79
N ARG A 137 9.91 -2.07 -8.06
CA ARG A 137 10.89 -1.81 -6.99
C ARG A 137 12.22 -1.29 -7.54
N GLU A 138 12.74 -1.87 -8.61
CA GLU A 138 13.98 -1.44 -9.26
C GLU A 138 13.89 0.03 -9.70
N LEU A 139 12.74 0.45 -10.23
CA LEU A 139 12.46 1.83 -10.64
C LEU A 139 12.11 2.77 -9.48
N GLY A 140 11.94 2.25 -8.26
CA GLY A 140 11.46 3.04 -7.13
C GLY A 140 10.05 3.61 -7.36
N CYS A 141 9.23 2.91 -8.14
CA CYS A 141 7.88 3.30 -8.52
C CYS A 141 6.80 2.62 -7.66
N GLY A 142 7.20 1.90 -6.61
CA GLY A 142 6.28 1.26 -5.67
C GLY A 142 5.82 -0.13 -6.12
N ALA A 143 4.52 -0.38 -6.03
CA ALA A 143 3.92 -1.68 -6.32
C ALA A 143 3.32 -1.70 -7.74
N PRO A 144 3.34 -2.85 -8.44
CA PRO A 144 2.63 -3.01 -9.70
C PRO A 144 1.12 -2.83 -9.48
N SER A 145 0.46 -2.13 -10.42
CA SER A 145 -0.97 -1.81 -10.34
C SER A 145 -1.77 -2.25 -11.56
N VAL A 146 -1.15 -2.23 -12.74
CA VAL A 146 -1.72 -2.76 -13.96
C VAL A 146 -0.65 -3.60 -14.63
N LEU A 147 -1.02 -4.81 -15.01
CA LEU A 147 -0.22 -5.70 -15.83
C LEU A 147 -1.11 -6.16 -17.00
N GLN A 148 -0.75 -5.77 -18.23
CA GLN A 148 -1.52 -6.10 -19.42
C GLN A 148 -0.61 -6.33 -20.62
N GLY A 149 -1.04 -7.14 -21.57
CA GLY A 149 -0.37 -7.24 -22.87
C GLY A 149 -0.86 -6.21 -23.87
N ALA A 150 0.09 -5.48 -24.46
CA ALA A 150 -0.14 -4.57 -25.56
C ALA A 150 0.43 -5.15 -26.87
N VAL A 151 -0.32 -5.00 -27.96
CA VAL A 151 0.16 -5.39 -29.30
C VAL A 151 1.32 -4.47 -29.69
N TYR A 152 2.43 -5.05 -30.14
CA TYR A 152 3.61 -4.33 -30.61
C TYR A 152 3.77 -4.45 -32.13
N GLY A 153 4.40 -3.44 -32.76
CA GLY A 153 4.64 -3.46 -34.20
C GLY A 153 5.75 -4.45 -34.60
N GLU A 154 5.63 -5.09 -35.78
CA GLU A 154 6.63 -6.05 -36.29
C GLU A 154 8.05 -5.48 -36.41
N THR A 155 8.19 -4.17 -36.60
CA THR A 155 9.49 -3.47 -36.67
C THR A 155 10.08 -3.11 -35.31
N GLU A 156 9.35 -3.33 -34.21
CA GLU A 156 9.78 -3.02 -32.84
C GLU A 156 10.39 -4.24 -32.12
N ALA A 157 10.40 -5.42 -32.76
CA ALA A 157 10.82 -6.68 -32.15
C ALA A 157 12.33 -6.94 -32.33
N PRO A 158 13.12 -6.99 -31.24
CA PRO A 158 14.50 -7.43 -31.25
C PRO A 158 14.59 -8.95 -31.02
N GLU A 159 15.82 -9.45 -31.03
CA GLU A 159 16.18 -10.77 -31.53
C GLU A 159 15.73 -11.99 -30.68
N TRP A 160 15.30 -11.83 -29.41
CA TRP A 160 14.86 -12.92 -28.50
C TRP A 160 13.94 -12.45 -27.34
N SER A 161 12.93 -13.24 -26.97
CA SER A 161 12.20 -13.10 -25.68
C SER A 161 12.94 -13.82 -24.54
N ARG A 162 12.83 -13.32 -23.31
CA ARG A 162 13.31 -13.98 -22.09
C ARG A 162 12.17 -14.09 -21.09
N GLU A 163 12.07 -15.26 -20.49
CA GLU A 163 11.22 -15.52 -19.33
C GLU A 163 12.01 -15.20 -18.06
N PHE A 164 11.38 -14.45 -17.17
CA PHE A 164 11.90 -14.16 -15.84
C PHE A 164 11.13 -15.02 -14.84
N LEU A 165 11.85 -15.53 -13.85
CA LEU A 165 11.31 -16.38 -12.80
C LEU A 165 11.74 -15.77 -11.47
N CYS A 166 11.28 -14.54 -11.22
CA CYS A 166 11.59 -13.83 -9.98
C CYS A 166 10.88 -14.49 -8.79
N GLU A 167 11.54 -14.48 -7.63
CA GLU A 167 10.91 -14.82 -6.34
C GLU A 167 10.18 -13.61 -5.74
N GLY A 168 10.40 -12.41 -6.28
CA GLY A 168 9.72 -11.18 -5.89
C GLY A 168 10.50 -10.32 -4.91
N HIS A 169 11.69 -10.74 -4.45
CA HIS A 169 12.55 -9.99 -3.50
C HIS A 169 13.85 -9.46 -4.11
N GLU A 170 14.12 -9.79 -5.38
CA GLU A 170 15.32 -9.38 -6.10
C GLU A 170 15.41 -7.85 -6.25
N SER A 171 16.64 -7.31 -6.21
CA SER A 171 16.85 -5.87 -6.33
C SER A 171 16.76 -5.35 -7.77
N ALA A 172 16.86 -6.23 -8.77
CA ALA A 172 16.82 -5.90 -10.19
C ALA A 172 16.34 -7.11 -11.00
N LEU A 173 15.65 -6.88 -12.11
CA LEU A 173 15.04 -7.95 -12.93
C LEU A 173 16.10 -8.94 -13.47
N LEU A 174 17.29 -8.44 -13.81
CA LEU A 174 18.40 -9.28 -14.28
C LEU A 174 19.05 -10.13 -13.16
N HIS A 175 18.69 -9.92 -11.89
CA HIS A 175 19.12 -10.79 -10.79
C HIS A 175 18.19 -11.99 -10.59
N CYS A 176 17.02 -11.99 -11.22
CA CYS A 176 16.12 -13.12 -11.21
C CYS A 176 16.70 -14.27 -12.02
N LYS A 177 16.28 -15.49 -11.69
CA LYS A 177 16.51 -16.63 -12.57
C LYS A 177 15.79 -16.34 -13.90
N SER A 178 16.48 -16.60 -15.02
CA SER A 178 15.90 -16.40 -16.34
C SER A 178 16.11 -17.61 -17.22
N SER A 179 15.15 -17.83 -18.12
CA SER A 179 15.21 -18.85 -19.15
C SER A 179 15.29 -18.14 -20.52
N SER A 180 16.24 -18.55 -21.37
CA SER A 180 16.33 -18.00 -22.72
C SER A 180 15.31 -18.71 -23.60
N SER A 181 14.30 -17.98 -24.09
CA SER A 181 13.40 -18.53 -25.10
C SER A 181 14.12 -18.60 -26.44
N SER A 182 13.96 -19.72 -27.15
CA SER A 182 14.38 -19.83 -28.55
C SER A 182 13.45 -19.08 -29.50
N GLN A 183 12.32 -18.54 -29.00
CA GLN A 183 11.36 -17.79 -29.79
C GLN A 183 11.80 -16.34 -29.97
N LYS A 184 11.72 -15.87 -31.22
CA LYS A 184 12.01 -14.48 -31.60
C LYS A 184 10.81 -13.54 -31.41
N PHE A 185 9.63 -14.09 -31.15
CA PHE A 185 8.36 -13.36 -31.05
C PHE A 185 7.52 -13.94 -29.93
N CYS A 186 6.65 -13.12 -29.36
CA CYS A 186 5.68 -13.55 -28.36
C CYS A 186 4.59 -14.39 -29.00
N SER A 187 4.24 -15.51 -28.38
CA SER A 187 3.20 -16.41 -28.90
C SER A 187 1.82 -15.73 -28.95
N SER A 188 1.51 -14.87 -27.97
CA SER A 188 0.33 -13.99 -27.93
C SER A 188 0.39 -12.80 -28.89
N GLY A 189 1.55 -12.48 -29.48
CA GLY A 189 1.77 -11.24 -30.24
C GLY A 189 1.72 -9.97 -29.38
N LYS A 190 1.80 -10.11 -28.05
CA LYS A 190 1.72 -9.01 -27.10
C LYS A 190 2.97 -8.93 -26.24
N ALA A 191 3.40 -7.70 -25.98
CA ALA A 191 4.46 -7.38 -25.05
C ALA A 191 3.87 -6.87 -23.74
N VAL A 192 4.60 -7.07 -22.65
CA VAL A 192 4.21 -6.57 -21.33
C VAL A 192 4.17 -5.05 -21.33
N GLU A 193 3.02 -4.53 -20.95
CA GLU A 193 2.84 -3.17 -20.49
C GLU A 193 2.52 -3.21 -19.00
N LEU A 194 3.30 -2.46 -18.21
CA LEU A 194 3.07 -2.34 -16.78
C LEU A 194 2.85 -0.90 -16.37
N THR A 195 2.03 -0.73 -15.35
CA THR A 195 1.92 0.52 -14.61
C THR A 195 2.23 0.23 -13.16
N CYS A 196 3.31 0.82 -12.67
CA CYS A 196 3.63 0.89 -11.27
C CYS A 196 2.88 2.04 -10.62
N SER A 197 2.60 1.90 -9.33
CA SER A 197 1.94 2.93 -8.56
C SER A 197 2.63 3.13 -7.23
N VAL A 198 2.50 4.35 -6.72
CA VAL A 198 3.04 4.72 -5.41
C VAL A 198 2.60 3.70 -4.36
N SER A 199 3.57 3.19 -3.58
CA SER A 199 3.23 2.29 -2.48
C SER A 199 2.73 3.13 -1.32
N LEU A 200 1.56 2.76 -0.82
CA LEU A 200 0.98 3.35 0.38
C LEU A 200 1.11 2.35 1.54
N ARG A 201 1.12 2.87 2.76
CA ARG A 201 0.94 2.08 3.97
C ARG A 201 0.25 2.90 5.04
N LEU A 202 -0.44 2.22 5.95
CA LEU A 202 -0.92 2.80 7.18
C LEU A 202 0.03 2.40 8.31
N VAL A 203 0.65 3.38 8.94
CA VAL A 203 1.54 3.19 10.09
C VAL A 203 0.76 3.52 11.35
N GLY A 204 0.31 2.48 12.04
CA GLY A 204 -0.53 2.58 13.23
C GLY A 204 -0.26 1.45 14.23
N THR A 205 -1.06 1.41 15.30
CA THR A 205 -0.77 0.64 16.52
C THR A 205 -1.42 -0.74 16.58
N THR A 206 -2.52 -0.99 15.85
CA THR A 206 -3.34 -2.22 16.04
C THR A 206 -3.56 -3.07 14.78
N SER A 207 -3.51 -2.51 13.57
CA SER A 207 -3.74 -3.26 12.32
C SER A 207 -2.98 -2.63 11.14
N ARG A 208 -2.66 -3.44 10.12
CA ARG A 208 -2.11 -2.95 8.83
C ARG A 208 -3.09 -2.04 8.06
N CYS A 209 -4.37 -2.10 8.42
CA CYS A 209 -5.47 -1.38 7.79
C CYS A 209 -5.92 -0.15 8.58
N ALA A 210 -5.13 0.29 9.57
CA ALA A 210 -5.43 1.48 10.37
C ALA A 210 -4.14 2.21 10.78
N GLY A 211 -4.14 3.54 10.69
CA GLY A 211 -3.05 4.39 11.18
C GLY A 211 -2.78 5.57 10.28
N VAL A 212 -1.58 6.12 10.40
CA VAL A 212 -1.16 7.28 9.61
C VAL A 212 -0.72 6.86 8.22
N LEU A 213 -1.27 7.53 7.22
CA LEU A 213 -0.95 7.34 5.83
C LEU A 213 0.47 7.82 5.52
N GLU A 214 1.31 6.88 5.10
CA GLU A 214 2.62 7.13 4.53
C GLU A 214 2.68 6.64 3.09
N MET A 215 3.50 7.31 2.30
CA MET A 215 3.77 6.95 0.91
C MET A 215 5.25 6.74 0.69
N PHE A 216 5.58 5.70 -0.07
CA PHE A 216 6.92 5.46 -0.56
C PHE A 216 7.10 6.18 -1.89
N TYR A 217 7.96 7.19 -1.89
CA TYR A 217 8.28 7.97 -3.07
C TYR A 217 9.74 8.40 -3.02
N SER A 218 10.42 8.46 -4.17
CA SER A 218 11.86 8.74 -4.29
C SER A 218 12.71 7.92 -3.28
N LYS A 219 12.39 6.63 -3.14
CA LYS A 219 13.04 5.66 -2.24
C LYS A 219 12.94 5.97 -0.74
N GLU A 220 11.99 6.78 -0.32
CA GLU A 220 11.79 7.12 1.09
C GLU A 220 10.31 7.05 1.49
N TRP A 221 10.03 6.53 2.68
CA TRP A 221 8.70 6.60 3.30
C TRP A 221 8.55 7.92 4.04
N ARG A 222 7.53 8.70 3.68
CA ARG A 222 7.15 9.90 4.43
C ARG A 222 5.64 9.99 4.62
N PRO A 223 5.16 10.68 5.67
CA PRO A 223 3.74 11.01 5.80
C PRO A 223 3.27 11.83 4.61
N VAL A 224 1.98 11.71 4.29
CA VAL A 224 1.36 12.45 3.20
C VAL A 224 0.58 13.64 3.73
N TYR A 225 0.69 14.76 3.03
CA TYR A 225 -0.09 15.97 3.22
C TYR A 225 -1.02 16.19 2.03
N ASP A 226 -2.31 16.36 2.32
CA ASP A 226 -3.31 16.69 1.32
C ASP A 226 -3.16 18.17 0.90
N TYR A 227 -2.64 18.40 -0.31
CA TYR A 227 -2.53 19.73 -0.88
C TYR A 227 -3.80 20.09 -1.62
N LYS A 228 -4.57 20.96 -0.97
CA LYS A 228 -5.85 21.48 -1.43
C LYS A 228 -5.66 22.36 -2.67
N SER A 229 -5.97 21.83 -3.85
CA SER A 229 -6.15 22.64 -5.06
C SER A 229 -7.62 23.04 -5.24
N GLU A 230 -8.56 22.09 -5.13
CA GLU A 230 -9.99 22.32 -5.37
C GLU A 230 -10.93 21.61 -4.38
N GLU A 231 -10.54 20.42 -3.87
CA GLU A 231 -11.31 19.61 -2.92
C GLU A 231 -10.54 19.41 -1.60
N ASN A 232 -11.23 19.01 -0.55
CA ASN A 232 -10.59 18.56 0.70
C ASN A 232 -10.49 17.03 0.72
N TRP A 233 -9.49 16.50 1.41
CA TRP A 233 -9.46 15.13 1.89
C TRP A 233 -10.84 14.70 2.42
N ASN A 234 -11.40 13.66 1.81
CA ASN A 234 -12.78 13.24 2.02
C ASN A 234 -12.90 11.71 2.11
N HIS A 235 -14.11 11.23 2.39
CA HIS A 235 -14.40 9.81 2.54
C HIS A 235 -14.07 9.00 1.28
N GLU A 236 -14.35 9.53 0.08
CA GLU A 236 -14.06 8.83 -1.18
C GLU A 236 -12.55 8.66 -1.39
N SER A 237 -11.77 9.70 -1.04
CA SER A 237 -10.30 9.69 -1.10
C SER A 237 -9.71 8.66 -0.13
N ALA A 238 -10.19 8.66 1.11
CA ALA A 238 -9.81 7.65 2.10
C ALA A 238 -10.21 6.23 1.68
N THR A 239 -11.38 6.09 1.03
CA THR A 239 -11.86 4.79 0.52
C THR A 239 -11.01 4.28 -0.64
N ALA A 240 -10.52 5.16 -1.51
CA ALA A 240 -9.57 4.81 -2.55
C ALA A 240 -8.25 4.28 -1.96
N VAL A 241 -7.76 4.89 -0.88
CA VAL A 241 -6.58 4.40 -0.14
C VAL A 241 -6.85 3.02 0.48
N CYS A 242 -7.97 2.84 1.20
CA CYS A 242 -8.32 1.56 1.81
C CYS A 242 -8.48 0.43 0.79
N SER A 243 -9.14 0.72 -0.34
CA SER A 243 -9.30 -0.24 -1.43
C SER A 243 -7.95 -0.68 -1.99
N ARG A 244 -7.00 0.26 -2.12
CA ARG A 244 -5.67 0.00 -2.68
C ARG A 244 -4.75 -0.78 -1.73
N LEU A 245 -5.02 -0.74 -0.44
CA LEU A 245 -4.33 -1.52 0.58
C LEU A 245 -4.94 -2.90 0.79
N ASP A 246 -5.95 -3.27 0.00
CA ASP A 246 -6.77 -4.47 0.21
C ASP A 246 -7.29 -4.54 1.66
N CYS A 247 -7.89 -3.43 2.10
CA CYS A 247 -8.43 -3.23 3.44
C CYS A 247 -9.92 -2.84 3.44
N GLY A 248 -10.58 -2.96 2.29
CA GLY A 248 -11.98 -2.61 2.07
C GLY A 248 -12.22 -1.09 1.97
N SER A 249 -13.24 -0.57 2.66
CA SER A 249 -13.66 0.85 2.57
C SER A 249 -13.14 1.69 3.73
N SER A 250 -13.09 3.01 3.57
CA SER A 250 -12.82 3.91 4.70
C SER A 250 -13.95 3.85 5.71
N VAL A 251 -13.59 3.88 6.99
CA VAL A 251 -14.50 3.93 8.15
C VAL A 251 -14.22 5.14 9.01
N PHE A 252 -12.96 5.57 9.04
CA PHE A 252 -12.51 6.73 9.77
C PHE A 252 -11.44 7.45 8.95
N GLN A 253 -11.56 8.76 8.86
CA GLN A 253 -10.52 9.62 8.32
C GLN A 253 -10.46 10.92 9.09
N GLU A 254 -9.27 11.29 9.55
CA GLU A 254 -9.03 12.53 10.29
C GLU A 254 -7.69 13.14 9.90
N VAL A 255 -7.63 14.47 9.95
CA VAL A 255 -6.37 15.22 9.85
C VAL A 255 -5.94 15.54 11.27
N THR A 256 -4.89 14.88 11.77
CA THR A 256 -4.40 15.03 13.14
C THR A 256 -3.14 15.90 13.17
N ASP A 257 -3.08 16.83 14.13
CA ASP A 257 -1.89 17.66 14.41
C ASP A 257 -0.98 16.95 15.41
N ASN A 258 0.29 16.74 15.04
CA ASN A 258 1.28 16.07 15.89
C ASN A 258 2.32 17.03 16.51
N SER A 259 2.14 18.35 16.36
CA SER A 259 2.98 19.45 16.88
C SER A 259 4.49 19.32 16.59
N THR A 260 4.86 18.43 15.65
CA THR A 260 6.24 18.11 15.27
C THR A 260 6.33 18.13 13.76
N ARG A 261 7.02 19.15 13.22
CA ARG A 261 7.27 19.27 11.79
C ARG A 261 8.03 18.07 11.26
N ARG A 262 7.48 17.42 10.24
CA ARG A 262 8.14 16.35 9.49
C ARG A 262 8.14 16.67 8.00
N ASP A 263 9.14 16.15 7.30
CA ASP A 263 9.13 16.13 5.85
C ASP A 263 7.94 15.29 5.37
N VAL A 264 7.07 15.88 4.56
CA VAL A 264 5.89 15.23 4.00
C VAL A 264 5.91 15.22 2.48
N TRP A 265 5.28 14.22 1.89
CA TRP A 265 4.91 14.25 0.48
C TRP A 265 3.60 15.01 0.32
N ARG A 266 3.51 15.98 -0.58
CA ARG A 266 2.21 16.60 -0.86
C ARG A 266 1.55 15.88 -2.02
N ILE A 267 0.28 15.57 -1.89
CA ILE A 267 -0.52 14.99 -2.96
C ILE A 267 -1.67 15.95 -3.26
N GLU A 268 -1.95 16.16 -4.54
CA GLU A 268 -3.10 16.97 -4.92
C GLU A 268 -4.42 16.24 -4.58
N SER A 269 -5.38 16.97 -4.01
CA SER A 269 -6.62 16.36 -3.52
C SER A 269 -7.44 15.66 -4.61
N SER A 270 -7.43 16.18 -5.84
CA SER A 270 -8.13 15.56 -6.99
C SER A 270 -7.53 14.19 -7.39
N CYS A 271 -6.31 13.92 -6.98
CA CYS A 271 -5.52 12.77 -7.40
C CYS A 271 -5.71 11.53 -6.51
N TRP A 272 -6.39 11.64 -5.36
CA TRP A 272 -6.56 10.50 -4.45
C TRP A 272 -7.31 9.30 -5.07
N LYS A 273 -8.03 9.52 -6.17
CA LYS A 273 -8.71 8.46 -6.92
C LYS A 273 -7.80 7.74 -7.92
N SER A 274 -6.79 8.42 -8.48
CA SER A 274 -5.85 7.84 -9.47
C SER A 274 -4.52 7.38 -8.86
N LEU A 275 -4.04 8.09 -7.82
CA LEU A 275 -2.82 7.81 -7.06
C LEU A 275 -1.60 7.51 -7.95
N SER A 276 -1.43 8.30 -9.00
CA SER A 276 -0.33 8.16 -9.96
C SER A 276 0.89 8.98 -9.55
N ASP A 277 2.08 8.67 -10.09
CA ASP A 277 3.35 9.34 -9.75
C ASP A 277 3.29 10.87 -9.97
N HIS A 278 2.58 11.32 -11.00
CA HIS A 278 2.38 12.74 -11.34
C HIS A 278 1.57 13.53 -10.29
N CYS A 279 0.89 12.84 -9.38
CA CYS A 279 0.04 13.44 -8.35
C CYS A 279 0.82 13.95 -7.13
N VAL A 280 2.11 13.61 -7.04
CA VAL A 280 2.96 13.99 -5.91
C VAL A 280 3.62 15.33 -6.21
N PHE A 281 3.21 16.36 -5.48
CA PHE A 281 3.77 17.70 -5.56
C PHE A 281 4.81 17.88 -4.45
N GLY A 282 6.08 17.96 -4.81
CA GLY A 282 7.13 18.13 -3.80
C GLY A 282 8.47 18.54 -4.38
N TYR A 283 8.47 19.05 -5.62
CA TYR A 283 9.71 19.28 -6.33
C TYR A 283 10.47 20.46 -5.74
N ASP A 284 9.85 21.55 -5.28
CA ASP A 284 10.64 22.75 -5.01
C ASP A 284 11.31 22.83 -3.62
N TYR A 285 10.74 22.27 -2.54
CA TYR A 285 11.33 22.32 -1.20
C TYR A 285 10.84 21.14 -0.34
N ASN A 286 11.66 20.65 0.60
CA ASN A 286 11.19 19.79 1.69
C ASN A 286 10.05 20.54 2.39
N TYR A 287 8.82 20.10 2.15
CA TYR A 287 7.65 20.71 2.77
C TYR A 287 7.48 20.08 4.14
N TYR A 288 7.39 20.95 5.15
CA TYR A 288 7.18 20.53 6.51
C TYR A 288 5.71 20.71 6.85
N SER A 289 5.06 19.64 7.30
CA SER A 289 3.74 19.72 7.90
C SER A 289 3.76 19.16 9.32
N GLU A 290 2.87 19.69 10.14
CA GLU A 290 2.51 19.16 11.45
C GLU A 290 1.27 18.23 11.35
N ASP A 291 0.52 18.36 10.24
CA ASP A 291 -0.67 17.58 9.92
C ASP A 291 -0.32 16.17 9.43
N ARG A 292 -1.11 15.20 9.86
CA ARG A 292 -1.04 13.80 9.45
C ARG A 292 -2.42 13.33 9.01
N LEU A 293 -2.48 12.59 7.91
CA LEU A 293 -3.71 11.93 7.48
C LEU A 293 -3.81 10.58 8.18
N GLU A 294 -4.74 10.43 9.09
CA GLU A 294 -5.04 9.18 9.77
C GLU A 294 -6.26 8.52 9.14
N VAL A 295 -6.15 7.23 8.83
CA VAL A 295 -7.17 6.45 8.11
C VAL A 295 -7.37 5.12 8.83
N SER A 296 -8.63 4.72 8.99
CA SER A 296 -9.00 3.38 9.43
C SER A 296 -9.97 2.77 8.43
N CYS A 297 -9.65 1.57 7.96
CA CYS A 297 -10.42 0.85 6.95
C CYS A 297 -11.29 -0.24 7.55
N SER A 298 -12.28 -0.76 6.81
CA SER A 298 -13.23 -1.77 7.29
C SER A 298 -12.56 -3.04 7.78
N ASP A 299 -11.46 -3.46 7.18
CA ASP A 299 -10.78 -4.70 7.55
C ASP A 299 -9.92 -4.56 8.80
N SER A 300 -9.76 -3.33 9.32
CA SER A 300 -9.24 -3.12 10.67
C SER A 300 -10.28 -3.38 11.76
N LEU A 301 -11.55 -3.53 11.39
CA LEU A 301 -12.62 -3.66 12.38
C LEU A 301 -12.62 -5.05 13.00
N GLU A 302 -12.28 -5.12 14.29
CA GLU A 302 -12.36 -6.37 15.04
C GLU A 302 -13.82 -6.72 15.34
N SER A 303 -14.20 -7.96 15.08
CA SER A 303 -15.51 -8.48 15.47
C SER A 303 -15.68 -8.42 16.99
N PRO A 304 -16.87 -8.07 17.51
CA PRO A 304 -17.12 -8.10 18.94
C PRO A 304 -16.93 -9.52 19.49
N ASN A 305 -16.36 -9.61 20.68
CA ASN A 305 -16.20 -10.85 21.41
C ASN A 305 -17.49 -11.19 22.18
N ILE A 306 -17.82 -12.47 22.22
CA ILE A 306 -18.97 -13.01 22.96
C ILE A 306 -18.47 -14.07 23.95
N SER A 307 -18.88 -13.96 25.21
CA SER A 307 -18.47 -14.88 26.27
C SER A 307 -19.60 -15.15 27.25
N VAL A 308 -19.46 -16.21 28.05
CA VAL A 308 -20.44 -16.63 29.06
C VAL A 308 -19.79 -16.62 30.43
N SER A 309 -20.50 -16.09 31.42
CA SER A 309 -20.12 -16.13 32.83
C SER A 309 -21.25 -16.76 33.64
N SER A 310 -20.94 -17.63 34.60
CA SER A 310 -21.93 -18.25 35.50
C SER A 310 -21.38 -18.30 36.93
N SER A 311 -22.27 -18.13 37.90
CA SER A 311 -21.95 -18.16 39.34
C SER A 311 -21.51 -19.54 39.83
N SER A 312 -21.91 -20.61 39.14
CA SER A 312 -21.62 -22.02 39.44
C SER A 312 -20.45 -22.60 38.61
N GLY A 313 -19.76 -21.75 37.85
CA GLY A 313 -18.69 -22.16 36.94
C GLY A 313 -19.18 -22.51 35.54
N VAL A 314 -18.34 -22.30 34.55
CA VAL A 314 -18.60 -22.61 33.13
C VAL A 314 -17.61 -23.69 32.69
N SER A 315 -18.10 -24.86 32.26
CA SER A 315 -17.24 -25.91 31.72
C SER A 315 -17.10 -25.78 30.19
N LYS A 316 -15.86 -25.86 29.70
CA LYS A 316 -15.56 -25.97 28.27
C LYS A 316 -15.42 -27.44 27.90
N ALA A 317 -16.42 -28.03 27.24
CA ALA A 317 -16.30 -29.39 26.73
C ALA A 317 -15.47 -29.41 25.44
N ARG A 318 -14.61 -30.43 25.29
CA ARG A 318 -13.56 -30.50 24.26
C ARG A 318 -14.06 -30.42 22.80
N ASN A 319 -15.37 -30.50 22.54
CA ASN A 319 -16.00 -30.42 21.22
C ASN A 319 -17.51 -30.00 21.22
N GLN A 320 -18.05 -29.36 22.28
CA GLN A 320 -19.52 -29.11 22.41
C GLN A 320 -19.93 -27.69 22.85
N GLY A 321 -19.06 -26.69 22.67
CA GLY A 321 -19.38 -25.31 23.08
C GLY A 321 -19.31 -25.10 24.60
N LEU A 322 -19.90 -24.00 25.07
CA LEU A 322 -19.92 -23.62 26.49
C LEU A 322 -21.11 -24.27 27.20
N GLN A 323 -20.91 -24.70 28.45
CA GLN A 323 -21.93 -25.40 29.23
C GLN A 323 -22.30 -24.62 30.50
N VAL A 324 -23.59 -24.58 30.81
CA VAL A 324 -24.15 -24.04 32.05
C VAL A 324 -25.12 -25.06 32.67
N PHE A 325 -25.28 -25.02 33.99
CA PHE A 325 -26.14 -25.97 34.70
C PHE A 325 -27.58 -25.46 34.80
N PHE A 326 -28.55 -26.36 34.63
CA PHE A 326 -29.96 -26.09 34.84
C PHE A 326 -30.21 -25.46 36.23
N GLY A 327 -31.08 -24.45 36.29
CA GLY A 327 -31.44 -23.76 37.54
C GLY A 327 -30.42 -22.73 38.03
N THR A 328 -29.29 -22.55 37.33
CA THR A 328 -28.24 -21.59 37.73
C THR A 328 -28.34 -20.27 36.99
N SER A 329 -27.85 -19.19 37.60
CA SER A 329 -27.77 -17.89 36.94
C SER A 329 -26.54 -17.83 36.03
N PHE A 330 -26.71 -17.21 34.87
CA PHE A 330 -25.63 -16.97 33.93
C PHE A 330 -25.82 -15.65 33.20
N SER A 331 -24.73 -15.12 32.65
CA SER A 331 -24.74 -13.91 31.85
C SER A 331 -23.98 -14.15 30.55
N ILE A 332 -24.51 -13.62 29.46
CA ILE A 332 -23.80 -13.52 28.18
C ILE A 332 -23.23 -12.11 28.10
N ILE A 333 -21.92 -12.01 27.85
CA ILE A 333 -21.19 -10.76 27.82
C ILE A 333 -20.75 -10.53 26.37
N CYS A 334 -21.29 -9.47 25.76
CA CYS A 334 -20.78 -8.94 24.49
C CYS A 334 -19.76 -7.84 24.82
N SER A 335 -18.59 -7.86 24.20
CA SER A 335 -17.56 -6.83 24.38
C SER A 335 -16.89 -6.49 23.06
N SER A 336 -16.48 -5.24 22.86
CA SER A 336 -15.79 -4.81 21.65
C SER A 336 -14.48 -4.09 21.96
N HIS A 337 -13.67 -3.87 20.93
CA HIS A 337 -12.38 -3.21 21.06
C HIS A 337 -12.53 -1.76 21.57
N HIS A 338 -11.52 -1.26 22.29
CA HIS A 338 -11.60 0.01 23.03
C HIS A 338 -11.79 1.26 22.15
N LEU A 339 -11.55 1.13 20.85
CA LEU A 339 -11.74 2.19 19.86
C LEU A 339 -13.22 2.46 19.54
N TYR A 340 -14.13 1.54 19.88
CA TYR A 340 -15.57 1.67 19.64
C TYR A 340 -16.28 2.26 20.86
N GLN A 341 -16.17 3.57 21.06
CA GLN A 341 -16.85 4.21 22.19
C GLN A 341 -18.36 4.27 21.99
N GLY A 342 -19.11 3.55 22.83
CA GLY A 342 -20.57 3.59 22.89
C GLY A 342 -21.29 2.63 21.93
N GLY A 343 -22.45 3.06 21.44
CA GLY A 343 -23.34 2.22 20.63
C GLY A 343 -24.24 1.28 21.45
N ILE A 344 -24.84 0.31 20.76
CA ILE A 344 -25.71 -0.71 21.34
C ILE A 344 -25.26 -2.10 20.92
N PHE A 345 -25.28 -3.03 21.86
CA PHE A 345 -25.16 -4.45 21.58
C PHE A 345 -26.55 -5.06 21.45
N GLN A 346 -26.74 -5.84 20.40
CA GLN A 346 -27.91 -6.66 20.16
C GLN A 346 -27.48 -8.12 20.31
N LEU A 347 -28.08 -8.82 21.28
CA LEU A 347 -27.90 -10.26 21.46
C LEU A 347 -29.03 -10.98 20.72
N ILE A 348 -28.64 -11.75 19.71
CA ILE A 348 -29.53 -12.58 18.91
C ILE A 348 -29.33 -14.02 19.32
N PHE A 349 -30.42 -14.69 19.70
CA PHE A 349 -30.47 -16.11 19.98
C PHE A 349 -31.40 -16.78 19.00
N ASN A 350 -30.96 -17.91 18.43
CA ASN A 350 -31.80 -18.70 17.54
C ASN A 350 -31.79 -20.17 17.98
N ASN A 351 -32.98 -20.70 18.27
CA ASN A 351 -33.24 -22.12 18.45
C ASN A 351 -34.53 -22.49 17.70
N SER A 352 -34.73 -23.79 17.46
CA SER A 352 -35.86 -24.45 16.80
C SER A 352 -37.26 -23.92 17.17
N THR A 353 -37.43 -23.35 18.36
CA THR A 353 -38.74 -22.95 18.93
C THR A 353 -38.86 -21.46 19.26
N THR A 354 -37.75 -20.73 19.36
CA THR A 354 -37.75 -19.39 19.98
C THR A 354 -36.61 -18.54 19.43
N THR A 355 -36.91 -17.28 19.12
CA THR A 355 -35.90 -16.27 18.76
C THR A 355 -35.91 -15.18 19.83
N LEU A 356 -34.78 -14.98 20.51
CA LEU A 356 -34.62 -13.87 21.47
C LEU A 356 -33.80 -12.78 20.80
N ASN A 357 -34.26 -11.54 20.92
CA ASN A 357 -33.60 -10.37 20.37
C ASN A 357 -33.63 -9.23 21.40
N ASN A 358 -32.55 -9.11 22.17
CA ASN A 358 -32.44 -8.12 23.23
C ASN A 358 -31.34 -7.12 22.90
N THR A 359 -31.57 -5.85 23.20
CA THR A 359 -30.58 -4.79 23.01
C THR A 359 -30.20 -4.15 24.34
N LEU A 360 -28.91 -3.85 24.51
CA LEU A 360 -28.38 -3.13 25.66
C LEU A 360 -27.36 -2.08 25.19
N PRO A 361 -27.29 -0.91 25.85
CA PRO A 361 -26.26 0.06 25.55
C PRO A 361 -24.87 -0.47 25.96
N ALA A 362 -23.85 -0.12 25.20
CA ALA A 362 -22.48 -0.43 25.56
C ALA A 362 -22.01 0.45 26.74
N VAL A 363 -21.59 -0.18 27.83
CA VAL A 363 -20.97 0.44 29.00
C VAL A 363 -19.55 -0.09 29.12
N ASN A 364 -18.55 0.80 29.10
CA ASN A 364 -17.13 0.43 29.02
C ASN A 364 -16.84 -0.57 27.88
N ASN A 365 -17.41 -0.32 26.70
CA ASN A 365 -17.29 -1.17 25.50
C ASN A 365 -17.83 -2.60 25.67
N SER A 366 -18.75 -2.80 26.62
CA SER A 366 -19.36 -4.10 26.87
C SER A 366 -20.84 -4.00 27.23
N ALA A 367 -21.59 -5.07 27.04
CA ALA A 367 -22.96 -5.22 27.50
C ALA A 367 -23.14 -6.60 28.13
N LEU A 368 -23.84 -6.64 29.26
CA LEU A 368 -24.02 -7.85 30.06
C LEU A 368 -25.51 -8.23 30.08
N PHE A 369 -25.84 -9.34 29.42
CA PHE A 369 -27.19 -9.90 29.33
C PHE A 369 -27.37 -10.98 30.39
N SER A 370 -28.13 -10.69 31.44
CA SER A 370 -28.32 -11.61 32.58
C SER A 370 -29.56 -12.49 32.44
N PHE A 371 -29.37 -13.76 32.75
CA PHE A 371 -30.41 -14.77 32.85
C PHE A 371 -30.46 -15.27 34.29
N LEU A 372 -31.61 -15.11 34.95
CA LEU A 372 -31.78 -15.43 36.37
C LEU A 372 -31.73 -16.95 36.62
N GLU A 373 -32.22 -17.74 35.66
CA GLU A 373 -32.33 -19.19 35.78
C GLU A 373 -32.17 -19.87 34.42
N ALA A 374 -31.16 -20.75 34.30
CA ALA A 374 -30.91 -21.55 33.11
C ALA A 374 -31.94 -22.67 32.96
N SER A 375 -32.40 -22.88 31.73
CA SER A 375 -33.36 -23.93 31.36
C SER A 375 -33.09 -24.37 29.93
N HIS A 376 -33.62 -25.53 29.50
CA HIS A 376 -33.40 -26.02 28.13
C HIS A 376 -33.90 -25.06 27.04
N ALA A 377 -34.79 -24.12 27.36
CA ALA A 377 -35.22 -23.08 26.41
C ALA A 377 -34.07 -22.12 26.02
N HIS A 378 -33.03 -22.03 26.84
CA HIS A 378 -31.83 -21.22 26.61
C HIS A 378 -30.70 -21.98 25.91
N GLN A 379 -30.90 -23.24 25.53
CA GLN A 379 -29.93 -23.99 24.74
C GLN A 379 -29.99 -23.58 23.27
N GLY A 380 -28.85 -23.34 22.63
CA GLY A 380 -28.79 -22.97 21.22
C GLY A 380 -27.63 -22.03 20.91
N ASP A 381 -27.80 -21.28 19.83
CA ASP A 381 -26.74 -20.44 19.26
C ASP A 381 -26.99 -18.96 19.51
N TYR A 382 -25.94 -18.28 19.96
CA TYR A 382 -25.94 -16.87 20.31
C TYR A 382 -24.96 -16.10 19.43
N ILE A 383 -25.38 -14.91 19.00
CA ILE A 383 -24.58 -13.96 18.22
C ILE A 383 -24.74 -12.57 18.85
N CYS A 384 -23.62 -11.89 19.07
CA CYS A 384 -23.61 -10.47 19.43
C CYS A 384 -23.44 -9.63 18.17
N VAL A 385 -24.30 -8.63 18.01
CA VAL A 385 -24.18 -7.61 16.97
C VAL A 385 -23.95 -6.26 17.66
N HIS A 386 -22.84 -5.58 17.35
CA HIS A 386 -22.54 -4.24 17.86
C HIS A 386 -22.92 -3.22 16.79
N HIS A 387 -23.91 -2.39 17.10
CA HIS A 387 -24.23 -1.22 16.29
C HIS A 387 -23.57 -0.01 16.92
N VAL A 388 -22.62 0.57 16.21
CA VAL A 388 -21.86 1.72 16.68
C VAL A 388 -21.91 2.82 15.64
N HIS A 389 -22.05 4.05 16.13
CA HIS A 389 -21.99 5.23 15.29
C HIS A 389 -20.60 5.85 15.44
N ILE A 390 -19.81 5.86 14.36
CA ILE A 390 -18.47 6.44 14.35
C ILE A 390 -18.43 7.46 13.22
N ASN A 391 -18.13 8.71 13.55
CA ASN A 391 -17.92 9.82 12.62
C ASN A 391 -18.91 9.88 11.43
N SER A 392 -20.21 9.90 11.75
CA SER A 392 -21.32 10.00 10.79
C SER A 392 -21.63 8.73 9.99
N GLN A 393 -21.06 7.58 10.34
CA GLN A 393 -21.45 6.28 9.79
C GLN A 393 -22.02 5.33 10.84
N ASN A 394 -23.05 4.57 10.45
CA ASN A 394 -23.61 3.48 11.25
C ASN A 394 -22.92 2.18 10.85
N LEU A 395 -22.10 1.63 11.74
CA LEU A 395 -21.44 0.35 11.55
C LEU A 395 -22.21 -0.73 12.30
N THR A 396 -22.24 -1.92 11.71
CA THR A 396 -22.84 -3.11 12.31
C THR A 396 -21.82 -4.24 12.25
N LEU A 397 -21.31 -4.64 13.41
CA LEU A 397 -20.27 -5.65 13.56
C LEU A 397 -20.85 -6.91 14.20
N GLN A 398 -20.58 -8.08 13.64
CA GLN A 398 -21.11 -9.35 14.14
C GLN A 398 -20.01 -10.21 14.77
N SER A 399 -20.28 -10.81 15.92
CA SER A 399 -19.39 -11.75 16.58
C SER A 399 -19.35 -13.10 15.86
N GLN A 400 -18.37 -13.93 16.23
CA GLN A 400 -18.49 -15.37 16.02
C GLN A 400 -19.70 -15.95 16.77
N GLN A 401 -20.23 -17.07 16.28
CA GLN A 401 -21.33 -17.78 16.92
C GLN A 401 -20.87 -18.50 18.18
N LEU A 402 -21.66 -18.38 19.26
CA LEU A 402 -21.45 -19.08 20.52
C LEU A 402 -22.57 -20.10 20.74
N SER A 403 -22.23 -21.37 20.74
CA SER A 403 -23.16 -22.45 21.08
C SER A 403 -23.15 -22.72 22.59
N LEU A 404 -24.34 -22.67 23.20
CA LEU A 404 -24.55 -22.92 24.63
C LEU A 404 -25.37 -24.19 24.84
N THR A 405 -24.91 -25.06 25.73
CA THR A 405 -25.64 -26.28 26.16
C THR A 405 -26.01 -26.17 27.64
N VAL A 406 -27.24 -26.58 27.99
CA VAL A 406 -27.72 -26.58 29.38
C VAL A 406 -27.75 -28.01 29.90
N LEU A 407 -26.99 -28.29 30.96
CA LEU A 407 -26.87 -29.62 31.57
C LEU A 407 -27.71 -29.74 32.83
N ASP A 408 -28.38 -30.87 33.00
CA ASP A 408 -29.01 -31.23 34.27
C ASP A 408 -27.92 -31.64 35.29
N GLN A 409 -28.08 -31.25 36.55
CA GLN A 409 -27.11 -31.57 37.61
C GLN A 409 -26.87 -33.08 37.77
N GLU A 410 -27.81 -33.93 37.38
CA GLU A 410 -27.68 -35.40 37.45
C GLU A 410 -26.74 -36.01 36.38
N GLN A 411 -26.37 -35.27 35.33
CA GLN A 411 -25.46 -35.77 34.28
C GLN A 411 -23.97 -35.49 34.56
N ALA A 412 -23.65 -34.67 35.56
CA ALA A 412 -22.26 -34.41 35.97
C ALA A 412 -21.63 -35.61 36.70
N ASP A 413 -22.43 -36.42 37.40
CA ASP A 413 -21.95 -37.57 38.18
C ASP A 413 -21.84 -38.88 37.37
N ALA A 414 -22.35 -38.92 36.13
CA ALA A 414 -22.25 -40.11 35.27
C ALA A 414 -20.86 -40.31 34.64
N GLY A 415 -19.94 -39.35 34.80
CA GLY A 415 -18.57 -39.40 34.26
C GLY A 415 -17.56 -40.21 35.09
N THR A 416 -17.96 -40.75 36.26
CA THR A 416 -16.99 -41.33 37.22
C THR A 416 -17.31 -42.75 37.71
N GLN A 417 -18.14 -43.53 36.99
CA GLN A 417 -18.26 -44.97 37.27
C GLN A 417 -17.59 -45.80 36.20
N GLU A 418 -16.30 -46.08 36.41
CA GLU A 418 -15.64 -47.28 35.87
C GLU A 418 -16.45 -48.51 36.30
N LYS A 419 -17.02 -49.22 35.32
CA LYS A 419 -17.58 -50.55 35.50
C LYS A 419 -16.48 -51.50 35.98
N PRO A 420 -16.66 -52.28 37.06
CA PRO A 420 -15.73 -53.34 37.38
C PRO A 420 -15.89 -54.45 36.32
N SER A 421 -14.75 -54.89 35.77
CA SER A 421 -14.66 -56.07 34.91
C SER A 421 -15.13 -57.30 35.68
N CYS A 422 -16.10 -58.03 35.14
CA CYS A 422 -16.30 -59.44 35.45
C CYS A 422 -15.31 -60.31 34.66
#